data_AF-A0A921CM37-F1
#
_entry.id   AF-A0A921CM37-F1
#
_cell.length_a   1.000
_cell.length_b   1.000
_cell.length_c   1.000
_cell.angle_alpha   90.00
_cell.angle_beta   90.00
_cell.angle_gamma   90.00
#
_symmetry.space_group_name_H-M   'P 1'
#
loop_
_entity.id
_entity.type
_entity.pdbx_description
1 polymer ?
#
loop_
_entity_poly.entity_id
_entity_poly.type
_entity_poly.pdbx_seq_one_letter_code
_entity_poly.pdbx_strand_id
1 'polypeptide(L)' 'MEKTCTSCSTPLEFIGREQFRVGGTTGGWKLLFGEWAELGEGMIELAVWTCPKCRKVEFYLPEK' A
#
# COMPACT_ATOMS: atom_id res chain seq x y z
N MET A 1 14.23 8.94 8.43
CA MET A 1 15.07 8.82 7.21
C MET A 1 14.50 9.69 6.10
N GLU A 2 15.32 10.49 5.43
CA GLU A 2 14.92 11.23 4.23
C GLU A 2 14.81 10.25 3.05
N LYS A 3 13.70 10.28 2.30
CA LYS A 3 13.46 9.39 1.15
C LYS A 3 13.47 10.20 -0.14
N THR A 4 13.90 9.56 -1.23
CA THR A 4 14.03 10.19 -2.54
C THR A 4 13.15 9.49 -3.56
N CYS A 5 12.44 10.24 -4.40
CA CYS A 5 11.54 9.70 -5.41
C CYS A 5 12.31 8.84 -6.42
N THR A 6 11.89 7.60 -6.56
CA THR A 6 12.51 6.62 -7.46
C THR A 6 12.38 6.96 -8.95
N SER A 7 11.48 7.90 -9.32
CA SER A 7 11.26 8.31 -10.71
C SER A 7 11.97 9.61 -11.11
N CYS A 8 12.24 10.53 -10.19
CA CYS A 8 12.78 11.86 -10.54
C CYS A 8 13.82 12.41 -9.54
N SER A 9 14.24 11.60 -8.58
CA SER A 9 15.26 11.92 -7.57
C SER A 9 14.97 13.13 -6.68
N THR A 10 13.72 13.61 -6.63
CA THR A 10 13.30 14.69 -5.72
C THR A 10 13.01 14.14 -4.32
N PRO A 11 13.37 14.84 -3.22
CA PRO A 11 12.97 14.45 -1.88
C PRO A 11 11.45 14.22 -1.77
N LEU A 12 11.07 13.16 -1.07
CA LEU A 12 9.67 12.82 -0.83
C LEU A 12 9.16 13.49 0.45
N GLU A 13 7.88 13.83 0.45
CA GLU A 13 7.14 14.34 1.60
C GLU A 13 6.38 13.19 2.26
N PHE A 14 6.54 13.04 3.58
CA PHE A 14 5.76 12.07 4.34
C PHE A 14 4.36 12.62 4.59
N ILE A 15 3.33 11.84 4.23
CA ILE A 15 1.94 12.27 4.42
C ILE A 15 1.22 11.52 5.54
N GLY A 16 1.67 10.31 5.91
CA GLY A 16 1.05 9.54 6.97
C GLY A 16 1.29 8.04 6.88
N ARG A 17 0.67 7.30 7.80
CA ARG A 17 0.56 5.83 7.75
C ARG A 17 -0.89 5.47 7.56
N GLU A 18 -1.15 4.55 6.63
CA GLU A 18 -2.51 4.13 6.30
C GLU A 18 -2.61 2.61 6.29
N GLN A 19 -3.81 2.11 6.57
CA GLN A 19 -4.12 0.69 6.64
C GLN A 19 -4.61 0.20 5.27
N PHE A 20 -3.83 -0.66 4.61
CA PHE A 20 -4.15 -1.23 3.31
C PHE A 20 -4.67 -2.65 3.45
N ARG A 21 -5.83 -2.92 2.84
CA ARG A 21 -6.29 -4.29 2.63
C ARG A 21 -5.40 -4.96 1.60
N VAL A 22 -4.86 -6.13 1.94
CA VAL A 22 -4.08 -6.98 1.05
C VAL A 22 -4.65 -8.38 1.03
N GLY A 23 -4.49 -9.07 -0.10
CA GLY A 23 -5.09 -10.38 -0.35
C GLY A 23 -6.51 -10.28 -0.91
N GLY A 24 -7.33 -11.29 -0.58
CA GLY A 24 -8.69 -11.45 -1.10
C GLY A 24 -8.72 -12.08 -2.50
N THR A 25 -9.82 -12.77 -2.80
CA THR A 25 -10.11 -13.25 -4.16
C THR A 25 -11.09 -12.31 -4.84
N THR A 26 -10.78 -11.88 -6.06
CA THR A 26 -11.70 -11.07 -6.87
C THR A 26 -12.46 -11.96 -7.84
N GLY A 27 -13.76 -11.67 -8.05
CA GLY A 27 -14.62 -12.39 -9.01
C GLY A 27 -15.43 -13.56 -8.42
N GLY A 28 -16.03 -14.36 -9.31
CA GLY A 28 -17.03 -15.40 -9.01
C GLY A 28 -16.59 -16.53 -8.07
N TRP A 29 -15.33 -16.54 -7.63
CA TRP A 29 -14.84 -17.43 -6.57
C TRP A 29 -15.56 -17.24 -5.23
N LYS A 30 -15.96 -16.00 -4.91
CA LYS A 30 -16.77 -15.69 -3.71
C LYS A 30 -18.14 -16.40 -3.72
N LEU A 31 -18.70 -16.64 -4.90
CA LEU A 31 -19.98 -17.34 -5.08
C LEU A 31 -19.84 -18.86 -4.92
N LEU A 32 -18.65 -19.42 -5.17
CA LEU A 32 -18.40 -20.87 -5.13
C LEU A 32 -17.88 -21.35 -3.76
N PHE A 33 -17.17 -20.51 -3.00
CA PHE A 33 -16.49 -20.93 -1.77
C PHE A 33 -16.86 -20.13 -0.51
N GLY A 34 -17.80 -19.18 -0.60
CA GLY A 34 -18.32 -18.46 0.56
C GLY A 34 -17.23 -17.76 1.38
N GLU A 35 -17.30 -17.85 2.71
CA GLU A 35 -16.36 -17.20 3.65
C GLU A 35 -14.91 -17.71 3.57
N TRP A 36 -14.65 -18.87 2.95
CA TRP A 36 -13.28 -19.36 2.74
C TRP A 36 -12.50 -18.51 1.74
N ALA A 37 -13.20 -17.70 0.94
CA ALA A 37 -12.61 -16.71 0.04
C ALA A 37 -11.93 -15.54 0.79
N GLU A 38 -12.25 -15.37 2.07
CA GLU A 38 -11.70 -14.34 2.97
C GLU A 38 -10.44 -14.81 3.71
N LEU A 39 -10.10 -16.12 3.63
CA LEU A 39 -8.88 -16.71 4.22
C LEU A 39 -7.64 -16.25 3.45
N GLY A 40 -7.18 -15.05 3.74
CA GLY A 40 -6.07 -14.40 3.08
C GLY A 40 -6.20 -12.89 3.02
N GLU A 41 -7.35 -12.34 3.43
CA GLU A 41 -7.51 -10.90 3.65
C GLU A 41 -6.79 -10.48 4.93
N GLY A 42 -5.93 -9.48 4.83
CA GLY A 42 -5.22 -8.88 5.95
C GLY A 42 -5.13 -7.36 5.81
N MET A 43 -4.94 -6.68 6.93
CA MET A 43 -4.56 -5.27 6.94
C MET A 43 -3.06 -5.18 7.13
N ILE A 44 -2.38 -4.40 6.28
CA ILE A 44 -1.00 -3.98 6.52
C ILE A 44 -0.96 -2.47 6.65
N GLU A 45 -0.20 -2.00 7.64
CA GLU A 45 0.11 -0.59 7.75
C GLU A 45 1.24 -0.24 6.79
N LEU A 46 1.06 0.78 5.95
CA LEU A 46 2.09 1.30 5.06
C LEU A 46 2.29 2.79 5.31
N ALA A 47 3.56 3.21 5.38
CA ALA A 47 3.94 4.61 5.32
C ALA A 47 3.77 5.12 3.89
N VAL A 48 3.03 6.22 3.75
CA VAL A 48 2.73 6.85 2.46
C VAL A 48 3.58 8.11 2.29
N TRP A 49 4.26 8.19 1.15
CA TRP A 49 5.14 9.29 0.78
C TRP A 49 4.75 9.82 -0.60
N THR A 50 4.85 11.13 -0.81
CA THR A 50 4.47 11.78 -2.07
C THR A 50 5.62 12.62 -2.63
N CYS A 51 5.76 12.63 -3.94
CA CYS A 51 6.72 13.51 -4.61
C CYS A 51 6.04 14.83 -5.01
N PRO A 52 6.50 15.99 -4.51
CA PRO A 52 5.89 17.28 -4.87
C PRO A 52 6.13 17.66 -6.34
N LYS A 53 7.18 17.10 -6.98
CA LYS A 53 7.56 17.41 -8.37
C LYS A 53 6.79 16.59 -9.40
N CYS A 54 6.86 15.26 -9.33
CA CYS A 54 6.27 14.37 -10.35
C CYS A 54 4.95 13.72 -9.90
N ARG A 55 4.46 14.05 -8.69
CA ARG A 55 3.18 13.57 -8.13
C ARG A 55 3.09 12.06 -7.91
N LYS A 56 4.21 11.34 -7.96
CA LYS A 56 4.28 9.92 -7.62
C LYS A 56 3.98 9.70 -6.14
N VAL A 57 3.24 8.64 -5.85
CA VAL A 57 3.02 8.12 -4.50
C VAL A 57 3.86 6.87 -4.32
N GLU A 58 4.55 6.75 -3.18
CA GLU A 58 5.37 5.60 -2.84
C GLU A 58 4.97 5.06 -1.46
N PHE A 59 4.88 3.74 -1.36
CA PHE A 59 4.49 3.02 -0.14
C PHE A 59 5.68 2.26 0.43
N TYR A 60 5.83 2.31 1.75
CA TYR A 60 6.90 1.63 2.47
C TYR A 60 6.34 0.91 3.69
N LEU A 61 6.87 -0.27 4.00
CA LEU A 61 6.62 -0.88 5.31
C LEU A 61 7.17 0.04 6.41
N PRO A 62 6.49 0.16 7.57
CA PRO A 62 7.03 0.87 8.72
C PRO A 62 8.36 0.24 9.16
N GLU A 63 9.27 1.07 9.65
CA GLU A 63 10.51 0.61 10.28
C GLU A 63 10.16 -0.27 11.49
N LYS A 64 10.96 -1.32 11.71
CA LYS A 64 10.79 -2.24 12.85
C LYS A 64 11.11 -1.57 14.18
#